data_AF-A0A3B8HYL4-F1
#
_entry.id   AF-A0A3B8HYL4-F1
#
_cell.length_a   1.000
_cell.length_b   1.000
_cell.length_c   1.000
_cell.angle_alpha   90.00
_cell.angle_beta   90.00
_cell.angle_gamma   90.00
#
_symmetry.space_group_name_H-M   'P 1'
#
loop_
_entity.id
_entity.type
_entity.pdbx_description
1 polymer ?
#
loop_
_entity_poly.entity_id
_entity_poly.type
_entity_poly.pdbx_seq_one_letter_code
_entity_poly.pdbx_strand_id
1 'polypeptide(L)'
;MARVDLPGGVTVEPNPPGVGEETVVTYAGKLTAESGSEPITLIIGYGPKDKMFGKREVPMQRKGDHYVASFVVDYSDTLHLAFKDSHGHIDDNEQQYWSMVTNSNSLTYA
;
A
#
# COMPACT_ATOMS: atom_id res chain seq x y z
N MET A 1 -9.14 -14.63 -5.11
CA MET A 1 -8.62 -13.92 -3.93
C MET A 1 -9.54 -12.74 -3.65
N ALA A 2 -9.64 -12.28 -2.40
CA ALA A 2 -10.53 -11.16 -2.08
C ALA A 2 -9.79 -9.84 -2.31
N ARG A 3 -10.47 -8.89 -2.95
CA ARG A 3 -10.04 -7.50 -3.12
C ARG A 3 -10.71 -6.66 -2.03
N VAL A 4 -9.98 -5.69 -1.47
CA VAL A 4 -10.56 -4.67 -0.59
C VAL A 4 -10.42 -3.30 -1.23
N ASP A 5 -11.52 -2.57 -1.29
CA ASP A 5 -11.55 -1.17 -1.69
C ASP A 5 -11.61 -0.30 -0.43
N LEU A 6 -10.59 0.53 -0.26
CA LEU A 6 -10.42 1.45 0.83
C LEU A 6 -10.81 2.87 0.40
N PRO A 7 -11.24 3.73 1.36
CA PRO A 7 -11.54 5.13 1.08
C PRO A 7 -10.35 5.84 0.40
N GLY A 8 -10.61 6.89 -0.39
CA GLY A 8 -9.53 7.62 -1.06
C GLY A 8 -8.93 6.93 -2.29
N GLY A 9 -9.64 5.95 -2.87
CA GLY A 9 -9.27 5.34 -4.14
C GLY A 9 -8.13 4.33 -4.02
N VAL A 10 -7.96 3.71 -2.85
CA VAL A 10 -6.94 2.68 -2.63
C VAL A 10 -7.58 1.31 -2.71
N THR A 11 -6.98 0.42 -3.48
CA THR A 11 -7.41 -0.97 -3.59
C THR A 11 -6.23 -1.88 -3.27
N VAL A 12 -6.47 -2.95 -2.52
CA VAL A 12 -5.45 -3.95 -2.19
C VAL A 12 -5.95 -5.36 -2.49
N GLU A 13 -5.08 -6.18 -3.09
CA GLU A 13 -5.32 -7.59 -3.40
C GLU A 13 -4.03 -8.41 -3.23
N PRO A 14 -4.03 -9.55 -2.52
CA PRO A 14 -5.15 -10.13 -1.78
C PRO A 14 -5.43 -9.42 -0.46
N ASN A 15 -6.66 -9.57 0.05
CA ASN A 15 -7.07 -9.13 1.38
C ASN A 15 -7.54 -10.33 2.24
N PRO A 16 -6.94 -10.56 3.42
CA PRO A 16 -5.75 -9.89 3.95
C PRO A 16 -4.48 -10.22 3.12
N PRO A 17 -3.51 -9.30 3.03
CA PRO A 17 -2.21 -9.56 2.41
C PRO A 17 -1.48 -10.69 3.12
N GLY A 18 -1.09 -11.74 2.40
CA GLY A 18 -0.39 -12.90 2.96
C GLY A 18 1.12 -12.66 3.08
N VAL A 19 1.71 -13.01 4.23
CA VAL A 19 3.18 -12.94 4.40
C VAL A 19 3.88 -13.87 3.43
N GLY A 20 4.89 -13.34 2.73
CA GLY A 20 5.60 -14.04 1.65
C GLY A 20 4.84 -14.09 0.33
N GLU A 21 3.62 -13.53 0.26
CA GLU A 21 2.85 -13.44 -0.97
C GLU A 21 2.99 -12.05 -1.63
N GLU A 22 2.83 -12.02 -2.94
CA GLU A 22 2.75 -10.77 -3.69
C GLU A 22 1.40 -10.10 -3.44
N THR A 23 1.45 -8.84 -3.04
CA THR A 23 0.29 -7.97 -2.85
C THR A 23 0.36 -6.83 -3.84
N VAL A 24 -0.75 -6.61 -4.53
CA VAL A 24 -0.96 -5.55 -5.50
C VAL A 24 -1.76 -4.43 -4.84
N VAL A 25 -1.24 -3.22 -4.96
CA VAL A 25 -1.90 -2.00 -4.51
C VAL A 25 -2.17 -1.11 -5.71
N THR A 26 -3.43 -0.73 -5.87
CA THR A 26 -3.87 0.26 -6.86
C THR A 26 -4.25 1.55 -6.13
N TYR A 27 -3.81 2.69 -6.66
CA TYR A 27 -4.08 4.01 -6.14
C TYR A 27 -4.67 4.92 -7.22
N ALA A 28 -5.88 5.41 -6.96
CA ALA A 28 -6.64 6.36 -7.75
C ALA A 28 -7.09 7.55 -6.87
N GLY A 29 -6.24 7.96 -5.93
CA GLY A 29 -6.52 9.03 -4.97
C GLY A 29 -6.16 10.44 -5.45
N LYS A 30 -6.13 11.40 -4.52
CA LYS A 30 -6.00 12.83 -4.83
C LYS A 30 -4.75 13.19 -5.66
N LEU A 31 -3.63 12.50 -5.45
CA LEU A 31 -2.38 12.79 -6.16
C LEU A 31 -2.43 12.38 -7.64
N THR A 32 -3.40 11.56 -8.07
CA THR A 32 -3.49 11.13 -9.48
C THR A 32 -4.07 12.20 -10.40
N ALA A 33 -4.82 13.16 -9.85
CA ALA A 33 -5.44 14.24 -10.61
C ALA A 33 -4.53 15.46 -10.79
N GLU A 34 -3.44 15.54 -10.02
CA GLU A 34 -2.52 16.66 -10.04
C GLU A 34 -1.50 16.54 -11.17
N SER A 35 -1.44 17.56 -12.02
CA SER A 35 -0.48 17.60 -13.13
C SER A 35 0.94 17.77 -12.59
N GLY A 36 1.83 16.85 -12.95
CA GLY A 36 3.22 16.86 -12.53
C GLY A 36 3.51 16.06 -11.26
N SER A 37 2.50 15.51 -10.59
CA SER A 37 2.65 14.67 -9.39
C SER A 37 3.24 13.27 -9.67
N GLU A 38 3.73 13.06 -10.89
CA GLU A 38 4.43 11.86 -11.33
C GLU A 38 5.94 11.97 -11.13
N PRO A 39 6.60 10.87 -10.73
CA PRO A 39 6.04 9.55 -10.41
C PRO A 39 5.44 9.48 -9.00
N ILE A 40 4.38 8.65 -8.83
CA ILE A 40 3.86 8.31 -7.51
C ILE A 40 4.62 7.12 -6.93
N THR A 41 4.96 7.23 -5.66
CA THR A 41 5.67 6.22 -4.88
C THR A 41 4.80 5.74 -3.73
N LEU A 42 4.66 4.43 -3.59
CA LEU A 42 4.01 3.78 -2.46
C LEU A 42 5.01 3.69 -1.30
N ILE A 43 4.65 4.24 -0.15
CA ILE A 43 5.36 4.05 1.11
C ILE A 43 4.64 2.94 1.87
N ILE A 44 5.37 1.89 2.22
CA ILE A 44 4.87 0.82 3.10
C ILE A 44 5.62 0.84 4.43
N GLY A 45 4.96 0.39 5.49
CA GLY A 45 5.55 0.15 6.80
C GLY A 45 4.71 -0.83 7.61
N TYR A 46 5.30 -1.41 8.65
CA TYR A 46 4.66 -2.46 9.47
C TYR A 46 4.66 -2.09 10.95
N GLY A 47 3.73 -2.63 11.71
CA GLY A 47 3.65 -2.46 13.17
C GLY A 47 2.75 -1.31 13.61
N PRO A 48 2.90 -0.78 14.83
CA PRO A 48 2.08 0.32 15.32
C PRO A 48 2.34 1.63 14.57
N LYS A 49 1.30 2.45 14.35
CA LYS A 49 1.40 3.76 13.64
C LYS A 49 2.55 4.64 14.13
N ASP A 50 2.75 4.74 15.44
CA ASP A 50 3.79 5.59 16.06
C ASP A 50 5.21 4.98 16.04
N LYS A 51 5.31 3.68 15.73
CA LYS A 51 6.58 2.91 15.79
C LYS A 51 6.69 1.95 14.61
N MET A 52 6.34 2.43 13.42
CA MET A 52 6.43 1.62 12.22
C MET A 52 7.87 1.20 11.93
N PHE A 53 8.06 -0.08 11.61
CA PHE A 53 9.32 -0.67 11.17
C PHE A 53 9.20 -1.19 9.73
N GLY A 54 10.32 -1.66 9.16
CA GLY A 54 10.32 -2.25 7.80
C GLY A 54 9.86 -1.29 6.71
N LYS A 55 10.07 0.03 6.91
CA LYS A 55 9.63 1.04 5.96
C LYS A 55 10.40 0.92 4.65
N ARG A 56 9.69 0.91 3.53
CA ARG A 56 10.31 1.02 2.20
C ARG A 56 9.40 1.75 1.22
N GLU A 57 10.04 2.25 0.17
CA GLU A 57 9.39 2.96 -0.91
C GLU A 57 9.36 2.05 -2.14
N VAL A 58 8.19 1.92 -2.76
CA VAL A 58 7.94 1.11 -3.95
C VAL A 58 7.44 2.04 -5.06
N PRO A 59 8.17 2.22 -6.16
CA PRO A 59 7.72 3.07 -7.26
C PRO A 59 6.46 2.46 -7.89
N MET A 60 5.44 3.27 -8.14
CA MET A 60 4.21 2.81 -8.78
C MET A 60 4.26 3.04 -10.28
N GLN A 61 3.67 2.11 -11.03
CA GLN A 61 3.49 2.23 -12.47
C GLN A 61 2.15 2.91 -12.78
N ARG A 62 2.19 4.01 -13.55
CA ARG A 62 0.98 4.65 -14.06
C ARG A 62 0.25 3.76 -15.07
N LYS A 63 -1.07 3.62 -14.91
CA LYS A 63 -1.98 2.85 -15.77
C LYS A 63 -3.22 3.70 -16.06
N GLY A 64 -3.08 4.65 -16.98
CA GLY A 64 -4.17 5.59 -17.29
C GLY A 64 -4.39 6.60 -16.15
N ASP A 65 -5.51 6.47 -15.45
CA ASP A 65 -5.98 7.34 -14.37
C ASP A 65 -5.58 6.87 -12.95
N HIS A 66 -4.95 5.70 -12.84
CA HIS A 66 -4.51 5.11 -11.58
C HIS A 66 -3.06 4.63 -11.63
N TYR A 67 -2.53 4.30 -10.47
CA TYR A 67 -1.16 3.82 -10.26
C TYR A 67 -1.19 2.45 -9.62
N VAL A 68 -0.32 1.55 -10.06
CA VAL A 68 -0.26 0.17 -9.57
C VAL A 68 1.17 -0.14 -9.11
N ALA A 69 1.30 -0.73 -7.94
CA ALA A 69 2.55 -1.34 -7.47
C ALA A 69 2.26 -2.72 -6.91
N SER A 70 3.23 -3.62 -7.05
CA SER A 70 3.23 -4.89 -6.34
C SER A 70 4.45 -4.99 -5.43
N PHE A 71 4.29 -5.69 -4.31
CA PHE A 71 5.36 -5.96 -3.37
C PHE A 71 5.08 -7.25 -2.60
N VAL A 72 6.12 -7.87 -2.07
CA VAL A 72 6.00 -9.05 -1.21
C VAL A 72 5.82 -8.61 0.24
N VAL A 73 4.81 -9.13 0.94
CA VAL A 73 4.59 -8.82 2.35
C VAL A 73 5.68 -9.48 3.20
N ASP A 74 6.43 -8.69 3.96
CA ASP A 74 7.61 -9.18 4.68
C ASP A 74 7.30 -9.63 6.13
N TYR A 75 6.27 -9.05 6.76
CA TYR A 75 6.00 -9.25 8.19
C TYR A 75 4.52 -9.51 8.47
N SER A 76 4.23 -10.42 9.43
CA SER A 76 2.89 -10.73 9.93
C SER A 76 2.42 -9.72 10.99
N ASP A 77 2.26 -8.46 10.59
CA ASP A 77 1.80 -7.37 11.47
C ASP A 77 0.78 -6.47 10.74
N THR A 78 0.47 -5.31 11.31
CA THR A 78 -0.34 -4.26 10.68
C THR A 78 0.49 -3.58 9.59
N LEU A 79 0.06 -3.73 8.34
CA LEU A 79 0.60 -3.04 7.19
C LEU A 79 -0.03 -1.65 7.07
N HIS A 80 0.81 -0.65 6.91
CA HIS A 80 0.44 0.73 6.67
C HIS A 80 0.91 1.18 5.28
N LEU A 81 0.02 1.82 4.54
CA LEU A 81 0.28 2.37 3.21
C LEU A 81 0.10 3.89 3.24
N ALA A 82 0.97 4.59 2.51
CA ALA A 82 0.85 6.00 2.14
C ALA A 82 1.42 6.20 0.73
N PHE A 83 1.10 7.33 0.10
CA PHE A 83 1.54 7.64 -1.26
C PHE A 83 2.29 8.96 -1.27
N LYS A 84 3.35 9.05 -2.05
CA LYS A 84 4.18 10.25 -2.18
C LYS A 84 4.32 10.61 -3.64
N ASP A 85 4.11 11.87 -3.98
CA ASP A 85 4.34 12.38 -5.34
C ASP A 85 5.81 12.82 -5.55
N SER A 86 6.11 13.30 -6.75
CA SER A 86 7.44 13.82 -7.11
C SER A 86 7.80 15.14 -6.44
N HIS A 87 6.82 15.92 -5.98
CA HIS A 87 7.00 17.20 -5.28
C HIS A 87 7.18 17.02 -3.77
N GLY A 88 7.04 15.80 -3.26
CA GLY A 88 7.15 15.48 -1.84
C GLY A 88 5.83 15.64 -1.06
N HIS A 89 4.70 15.83 -1.74
CA HIS A 89 3.40 15.74 -1.11
C HIS A 89 3.10 14.29 -0.74
N ILE A 90 2.63 14.09 0.48
CA ILE A 90 2.28 12.78 1.00
C ILE A 90 0.76 12.71 1.17
N ASP A 91 0.17 11.67 0.60
CA ASP A 91 -1.16 11.21 0.92
C ASP A 91 -1.05 10.05 1.92
N ASP A 92 -1.24 10.36 3.19
CA ASP A 92 -1.26 9.41 4.30
C ASP A 92 -2.67 9.28 4.90
N ASN A 93 -3.71 9.67 4.14
CA ASN A 93 -5.09 9.69 4.61
C ASN A 93 -5.27 10.49 5.92
N GLU A 94 -4.73 11.72 5.97
CA GLU A 94 -4.80 12.60 7.15
C GLU A 94 -4.12 11.97 8.39
N GLN A 95 -2.90 11.46 8.21
CA GLN A 95 -2.12 10.74 9.23
C GLN A 95 -2.76 9.43 9.73
N GLN A 96 -3.88 9.00 9.14
CA GLN A 96 -4.51 7.74 9.53
C GLN A 96 -3.86 6.53 8.87
N TYR A 97 -3.23 6.71 7.70
CA TYR A 97 -2.72 5.67 6.83
C TYR A 97 -3.80 4.69 6.38
N TRP A 98 -3.58 4.03 5.26
CA TRP A 98 -4.36 2.84 4.93
C TRP A 98 -3.76 1.65 5.64
N SER A 99 -4.47 1.16 6.65
CA SER A 99 -3.97 0.17 7.59
C SER A 99 -4.75 -1.13 7.45
N MET A 100 -4.05 -2.27 7.37
CA MET A 100 -4.67 -3.59 7.33
C MET A 100 -3.82 -4.64 8.02
N VAL A 101 -4.48 -5.65 8.57
CA VAL A 101 -3.78 -6.79 9.15
C VAL A 101 -3.28 -7.70 8.02
N THR A 102 -2.00 -8.03 8.06
CA THR A 102 -1.44 -9.08 7.20
C THR A 102 -1.79 -10.44 7.80
N ASN A 103 -2.07 -11.42 6.95
CA ASN A 103 -2.25 -12.78 7.38
C ASN A 103 -0.91 -13.50 7.37
N SER A 104 -0.54 -14.10 8.49
CA SER A 104 0.53 -15.09 8.48
C SER A 104 0.04 -16.27 7.67
N ASN A 105 0.69 -16.55 6.55
CA ASN A 105 0.44 -17.79 5.81
C ASN A 105 0.99 -18.96 6.64
N SER A 106 0.32 -19.34 7.73
CA SER A 106 0.41 -20.69 8.25
C SER A 106 -0.44 -21.56 7.33
N LEU A 107 0.03 -21.78 6.10
CA LEU A 107 -0.33 -22.98 5.36
C LEU A 107 0.40 -24.13 6.05
N THR A 108 -0.08 -24.49 7.25
CA THR A 108 0.22 -25.76 7.88
C THR A 108 -0.48 -26.82 7.03
N TYR A 109 0.18 -27.29 5.98
CA TYR A 109 -0.15 -28.60 5.44
C TYR A 109 0.47 -29.64 6.37
N ALA A 110 -0.42 -30.38 7.03
CA ALA A 110 -0.32 -31.74 7.58
C ALA A 110 1.05 -32.26 8.04
#